data_AF-A0A2V9D3T4-F1
#
_entry.id   AF-A0A2V9D3T4-F1
#
_cell.length_a   1.000
_cell.length_b   1.000
_cell.length_c   1.000
_cell.angle_alpha   90.00
_cell.angle_beta   90.00
_cell.angle_gamma   90.00
#
_symmetry.space_group_name_H-M   'P 1'
#
loop_
_entity.id
_entity.type
_entity.pdbx_description
1 polymer ?
#
loop_
_entity_poly.entity_id
_entity_poly.type
_entity_poly.pdbx_seq_one_letter_code
_entity_poly.pdbx_strand_id
1 'polypeptide(L)'
;MPARGETQSTTTPRKPRKGKAKLPPILLWCRAIGLFSVLAGGFGLTQPQFFWFAVGLVYGGLLLLIADVYFEPNLPRAFKAVVGAIVIAAVFAFSLLVVFVPAPLALSSLSSDINYAEGSGPGGIAWRAVFIELVLTVNNPTGRGYDDVDLLVRPDYPVAAIAQLSNLSDVSFEDYYGVTDRITIEDLSTRVGHPMVFLATDAGYKVHCGHIPPHSSLQIVMAVVDTKKSEPQDPNKPVILPGNVSLDDFFMEQTFDTKGDKATYWFGSPKNLSAYAPGAKPKKIAVSGSYTAASRNRGVSQQVVVFGGRPN
;
A
#
# COMPACT_ATOMS: atom_id res chain seq x y z
N MET A 1 -23.56 101.61 15.82
CA MET A 1 -22.68 100.79 14.95
C MET A 1 -21.84 99.90 15.85
N PRO A 2 -22.09 98.58 15.91
CA PRO A 2 -21.31 97.68 16.75
C PRO A 2 -20.05 97.17 16.02
N ALA A 3 -18.93 97.16 16.73
CA ALA A 3 -17.63 96.71 16.25
C ALA A 3 -17.59 95.18 16.12
N ARG A 4 -17.05 94.72 14.99
CA ARG A 4 -16.91 93.32 14.58
C ARG A 4 -15.75 92.70 15.35
N GLY A 5 -16.03 91.75 16.24
CA GLY A 5 -15.00 91.01 16.99
C GLY A 5 -14.24 90.03 16.10
N GLU A 6 -12.92 90.15 16.08
CA GLU A 6 -12.00 89.24 15.41
C GLU A 6 -11.86 87.94 16.23
N THR A 7 -12.31 86.83 15.67
CA THR A 7 -12.10 85.48 16.21
C THR A 7 -10.65 85.06 15.97
N GLN A 8 -9.83 85.09 17.02
CA GLN A 8 -8.46 84.56 17.01
C GLN A 8 -8.46 83.05 16.77
N SER A 9 -7.97 82.64 15.60
CA SER A 9 -7.76 81.23 15.23
C SER A 9 -6.58 80.63 16.03
N THR A 10 -6.89 79.90 17.10
CA THR A 10 -5.93 79.13 17.91
C THR A 10 -5.40 77.95 17.10
N THR A 11 -4.30 78.20 16.37
CA THR A 11 -3.58 77.17 15.60
C THR A 11 -2.90 76.21 16.57
N THR A 12 -3.51 75.06 16.84
CA THR A 12 -2.94 74.04 17.74
C THR A 12 -1.65 73.48 17.14
N PRO A 13 -0.52 73.44 17.87
CA PRO A 13 0.75 72.96 17.34
C PRO A 13 0.64 71.50 16.89
N ARG A 14 0.85 71.26 15.59
CA ARG A 14 0.78 69.94 14.97
C ARG A 14 1.93 69.09 15.50
N LYS A 15 1.62 68.09 16.33
CA LYS A 15 2.58 67.15 16.91
C LYS A 15 3.50 66.59 15.80
N PRO A 16 4.84 66.63 15.95
CA PRO A 16 5.76 66.17 14.91
C PRO A 16 5.45 64.71 14.57
N ARG A 17 5.18 64.42 13.29
CA ARG A 17 4.99 63.05 12.81
C ARG A 17 6.29 62.28 13.08
N LYS A 18 6.25 61.30 13.98
CA LYS A 18 7.34 60.33 14.14
C LYS A 18 7.68 59.76 12.76
N GLY A 19 8.94 59.92 12.34
CA GLY A 19 9.43 59.35 11.09
C GLY A 19 9.18 57.85 11.07
N LYS A 20 8.64 57.33 9.96
CA LYS A 20 8.40 55.89 9.79
C LYS A 20 9.75 55.18 9.84
N ALA A 21 9.94 54.28 10.81
CA ALA A 21 11.15 53.46 10.87
C ALA A 21 11.24 52.64 9.57
N LYS A 22 12.38 52.72 8.87
CA LYS A 22 12.62 51.93 7.65
C LYS A 22 12.71 50.46 8.03
N LEU A 23 11.96 49.61 7.32
CA LEU A 23 12.07 48.16 7.46
C LEU A 23 13.48 47.71 7.09
N PRO A 24 14.16 46.90 7.92
CA PRO A 24 15.44 46.31 7.54
C PRO A 24 15.25 45.39 6.32
N PRO A 25 16.14 45.44 5.31
CA PRO A 25 16.02 44.65 4.08
C PRO A 25 15.85 43.14 4.33
N ILE A 26 16.45 42.62 5.41
CA ILE A 26 16.38 41.20 5.76
C ILE A 26 14.94 40.71 6.00
N LEU A 27 14.05 41.55 6.53
CA LEU A 27 12.65 41.17 6.75
C LEU A 27 11.88 41.03 5.42
N LEU A 28 12.18 41.88 4.44
CA LEU A 28 11.59 41.74 3.09
C LEU A 28 11.98 40.41 2.44
N TRP A 29 13.24 39.98 2.62
CA TRP A 29 13.70 38.67 2.17
C TRP A 29 13.04 37.52 2.93
N CYS A 30 12.92 37.60 4.26
CA CYS A 30 12.21 36.60 5.05
C CYS A 30 10.76 36.40 4.60
N ARG A 31 10.05 37.48 4.26
CA ARG A 31 8.68 37.42 3.71
C ARG A 31 8.62 36.67 2.39
N ALA A 32 9.49 37.02 1.45
CA ALA A 32 9.52 36.39 0.14
C ALA A 32 9.86 34.89 0.25
N ILE A 33 10.87 34.55 1.06
CA ILE A 33 11.28 33.16 1.30
C ILE A 33 10.17 32.38 2.01
N GLY A 34 9.54 32.97 3.03
CA GLY A 34 8.44 32.34 3.76
C GLY A 34 7.26 32.01 2.85
N LEU A 35 6.82 32.97 2.03
CA LEU A 35 5.75 32.76 1.06
C LEU A 35 6.12 31.70 0.02
N PHE A 36 7.33 31.78 -0.55
CA PHE A 36 7.81 30.80 -1.51
C PHE A 36 7.88 29.40 -0.90
N SER A 37 8.34 29.27 0.35
CA SER A 37 8.42 28.01 1.08
C SER A 37 7.05 27.38 1.27
N VAL A 38 6.02 28.17 1.65
CA VAL A 38 4.65 27.64 1.79
C VAL A 38 4.07 27.21 0.44
N LEU A 39 4.29 27.98 -0.64
CA LEU A 39 3.80 27.64 -1.98
C LEU A 39 4.49 26.40 -2.56
N ALA A 40 5.82 26.34 -2.45
CA ALA A 40 6.62 25.19 -2.87
C ALA A 40 6.25 23.94 -2.06
N GLY A 41 6.05 24.09 -0.74
CA GLY A 41 5.52 23.04 0.11
C GLY A 41 4.13 22.59 -0.33
N GLY A 42 3.21 23.52 -0.59
CA GLY A 42 1.87 23.22 -1.10
C GLY A 42 1.88 22.41 -2.40
N PHE A 43 2.74 22.77 -3.34
CA PHE A 43 2.95 22.00 -4.57
C PHE A 43 3.56 20.62 -4.30
N GLY A 44 4.58 20.55 -3.43
CA GLY A 44 5.23 19.29 -3.07
C GLY A 44 4.31 18.27 -2.39
N LEU A 45 3.25 18.72 -1.71
CA LEU A 45 2.23 17.82 -1.12
C LEU A 45 1.41 17.04 -2.16
N THR A 46 1.46 17.44 -3.44
CA THR A 46 0.82 16.67 -4.53
C THR A 46 1.61 15.42 -4.92
N GLN A 47 2.87 15.33 -4.51
CA GLN A 47 3.79 14.24 -4.89
C GLN A 47 4.14 13.40 -3.65
N PRO A 48 3.72 12.12 -3.59
CA PRO A 48 3.93 11.28 -2.40
C PRO A 48 5.39 11.15 -1.96
N GLN A 49 6.33 11.11 -2.91
CA GLN A 49 7.76 11.01 -2.64
C GLN A 49 8.37 12.24 -1.95
N PHE A 50 7.76 13.42 -2.09
CA PHE A 50 8.24 14.67 -1.49
C PHE A 50 7.42 15.13 -0.29
N PHE A 51 6.45 14.32 0.16
CA PHE A 51 5.51 14.71 1.21
C PHE A 51 6.21 15.29 2.46
N TRP A 52 7.21 14.59 3.01
CA TRP A 52 7.87 15.04 4.24
C TRP A 52 8.73 16.30 4.04
N PHE A 53 9.37 16.42 2.88
CA PHE A 53 10.11 17.63 2.53
C PHE A 53 9.16 18.83 2.38
N ALA A 54 8.03 18.62 1.71
CA ALA A 54 6.96 19.60 1.55
C ALA A 54 6.37 20.07 2.89
N VAL A 55 6.09 19.13 3.81
CA VAL A 55 5.69 19.44 5.19
C VAL A 55 6.73 20.31 5.90
N GLY A 56 8.02 19.99 5.75
CA GLY A 56 9.12 20.79 6.29
C GLY A 56 9.14 22.23 5.74
N LEU A 57 8.92 22.39 4.43
CA LEU A 57 8.83 23.71 3.80
C LEU A 57 7.62 24.52 4.29
N VAL A 58 6.46 23.87 4.47
CA VAL A 58 5.27 24.55 5.02
C VAL A 58 5.54 25.02 6.45
N TYR A 59 6.07 24.15 7.33
CA TYR A 59 6.39 24.56 8.70
C TYR A 59 7.47 25.62 8.78
N GLY A 60 8.54 25.49 7.98
CA GLY A 60 9.60 26.50 7.90
C GLY A 60 9.07 27.86 7.43
N GLY A 61 8.22 27.87 6.40
CA GLY A 61 7.60 29.09 5.90
C GLY A 61 6.68 29.77 6.92
N LEU A 62 5.88 28.99 7.66
CA LEU A 62 5.03 29.51 8.74
C LEU A 62 5.84 30.04 9.93
N LEU A 63 6.96 29.39 10.28
CA LEU A 63 7.89 29.88 11.31
C LEU A 63 8.57 31.19 10.90
N LEU A 64 9.01 31.30 9.63
CA LEU A 64 9.56 32.55 9.10
C LEU A 64 8.52 33.68 9.14
N LEU A 65 7.25 33.37 8.90
CA LEU A 65 6.16 34.35 8.99
C LEU A 65 5.94 34.83 10.44
N ILE A 66 6.01 33.93 11.43
CA ILE A 66 5.99 34.33 12.86
C ILE A 66 7.20 35.22 13.19
N ALA A 67 8.40 34.83 12.76
CA ALA A 67 9.61 35.60 13.01
C ALA A 67 9.53 37.00 12.39
N ASP A 68 9.08 37.11 11.14
CA ASP A 68 8.90 38.39 10.45
C ASP A 68 7.96 39.34 11.22
N VAL A 69 6.80 38.84 11.63
CA VAL A 69 5.82 39.62 12.41
C VAL A 69 6.35 39.99 13.79
N TYR A 70 7.12 39.11 14.42
CA TYR A 70 7.70 39.34 15.74
C TYR A 70 8.76 40.44 15.71
N PHE A 71 9.65 40.43 14.70
CA PHE A 71 10.72 41.41 14.55
C PHE A 71 10.29 42.74 13.92
N GLU A 72 9.07 42.84 13.39
CA GLU A 72 8.52 44.11 12.87
C GLU A 72 8.36 45.16 13.99
N PRO A 73 9.13 46.26 14.00
CA PRO A 73 9.13 47.20 15.12
C PRO A 73 7.87 48.07 15.16
N ASN A 74 7.20 48.26 14.03
CA ASN A 74 6.06 49.16 13.89
C ASN A 74 4.71 48.51 14.25
N LEU A 75 4.67 47.20 14.50
CA LEU A 75 3.44 46.48 14.80
C LEU A 75 3.13 46.49 16.31
N PRO A 76 1.88 46.81 16.72
CA PRO A 76 1.49 46.75 18.11
C PRO A 76 1.52 45.30 18.61
N ARG A 77 1.88 45.10 19.89
CA ARG A 77 2.00 43.76 20.50
C ARG A 77 0.73 42.93 20.38
N ALA A 78 -0.44 43.57 20.50
CA ALA A 78 -1.73 42.90 20.33
C ALA A 78 -1.89 42.30 18.92
N PHE A 79 -1.51 43.03 17.87
CA PHE A 79 -1.57 42.52 16.50
C PHE A 79 -0.60 41.35 16.31
N LYS A 80 0.63 41.45 16.84
CA LYS A 80 1.61 40.34 16.80
C LYS A 80 1.05 39.09 17.46
N ALA A 81 0.40 39.24 18.62
CA ALA A 81 -0.24 38.13 19.32
C ALA A 81 -1.38 37.51 18.50
N VAL A 82 -2.24 38.32 17.88
CA VAL A 82 -3.33 37.84 17.02
C VAL A 82 -2.79 37.08 15.81
N VAL A 83 -1.81 37.63 15.09
CA VAL A 83 -1.21 36.94 13.94
C VAL A 83 -0.50 35.67 14.38
N GLY A 84 0.26 35.70 15.48
CA GLY A 84 0.88 34.52 16.06
C GLY A 84 -0.14 33.43 16.38
N ALA A 85 -1.27 33.79 17.01
CA ALA A 85 -2.36 32.86 17.29
C ALA A 85 -2.98 32.27 16.02
N ILE A 86 -3.18 33.08 14.97
CA ILE A 86 -3.67 32.60 13.67
C ILE A 86 -2.70 31.60 13.04
N VAL A 87 -1.39 31.89 13.06
CA VAL A 87 -0.39 30.98 12.51
C VAL A 87 -0.32 29.68 13.30
N ILE A 88 -0.36 29.75 14.63
CA ILE A 88 -0.40 28.56 15.49
C ILE A 88 -1.65 27.72 15.17
N ALA A 89 -2.81 28.36 15.03
CA ALA A 89 -4.04 27.68 14.63
C ALA A 89 -3.92 27.04 13.23
N ALA A 90 -3.26 27.71 12.28
CA ALA A 90 -3.00 27.18 10.95
C ALA A 90 -2.03 25.98 10.97
N VAL A 91 -0.95 26.04 11.76
CA VAL A 91 -0.01 24.92 11.98
C VAL A 91 -0.75 23.74 12.57
N PHE A 92 -1.59 23.98 13.59
CA PHE A 92 -2.38 22.93 14.24
C PHE A 92 -3.38 22.30 13.27
N ALA A 93 -4.14 23.11 12.51
CA ALA A 93 -5.07 22.64 11.51
C ALA A 93 -4.36 21.84 10.40
N PHE A 94 -3.23 22.32 9.89
CA PHE A 94 -2.43 21.61 8.89
C PHE A 94 -1.92 20.27 9.43
N SER A 95 -1.47 20.25 10.67
CA SER A 95 -1.01 19.03 11.35
C SER A 95 -2.11 17.98 11.39
N LEU A 96 -3.32 18.34 11.85
CA LEU A 96 -4.43 17.41 11.98
C LEU A 96 -5.04 16.99 10.64
N LEU A 97 -5.23 17.93 9.72
CA LEU A 97 -5.99 17.72 8.48
C LEU A 97 -5.15 17.20 7.32
N VAL A 98 -3.81 17.31 7.41
CA VAL A 98 -2.89 16.87 6.35
C VAL A 98 -1.88 15.86 6.90
N VAL A 99 -1.13 16.23 7.93
CA VAL A 99 0.01 15.42 8.39
C VAL A 99 -0.43 14.16 9.13
N PHE A 100 -1.42 14.27 10.01
CA PHE A 100 -1.85 13.18 10.89
C PHE A 100 -3.15 12.51 10.44
N VAL A 101 -3.55 12.66 9.17
CA VAL A 101 -4.74 11.98 8.64
C VAL A 101 -4.56 10.46 8.76
N PRO A 102 -5.47 9.74 9.41
CA PRO A 102 -5.43 8.29 9.45
C PRO A 102 -5.76 7.74 8.05
N ALA A 103 -4.94 6.80 7.59
CA ALA A 103 -5.20 6.03 6.38
C ALA A 103 -4.80 4.57 6.65
N PRO A 104 -5.62 3.82 7.40
CA PRO A 104 -5.35 2.42 7.70
C PRO A 104 -5.80 1.53 6.54
N LEU A 105 -4.97 0.56 6.17
CA LEU A 105 -5.37 -0.54 5.28
C LEU A 105 -5.96 -1.65 6.14
N ALA A 106 -7.27 -1.85 6.07
CA ALA A 106 -7.96 -2.85 6.87
C ALA A 106 -7.96 -4.20 6.13
N LEU A 107 -7.39 -5.23 6.76
CA LEU A 107 -7.28 -6.56 6.18
C LEU A 107 -8.20 -7.52 6.93
N SER A 108 -8.94 -8.34 6.20
CA SER A 108 -9.75 -9.42 6.75
C SER A 108 -9.71 -10.63 5.83
N SER A 109 -9.89 -11.83 6.36
CA SER A 109 -9.85 -13.04 5.56
C SER A 109 -10.91 -14.06 5.97
N LEU A 110 -11.35 -14.85 5.00
CA LEU A 110 -12.36 -15.87 5.15
C LEU A 110 -11.90 -17.12 4.41
N SER A 111 -11.99 -18.29 5.05
CA SER A 111 -11.82 -19.57 4.37
C SER A 111 -13.16 -20.28 4.28
N SER A 112 -13.40 -20.93 3.14
CA SER A 112 -14.62 -21.67 2.87
C SER A 112 -14.31 -23.03 2.26
N ASP A 113 -14.99 -24.07 2.75
CA ASP A 113 -14.88 -25.45 2.26
C ASP A 113 -15.97 -25.74 1.20
N ILE A 114 -16.38 -24.73 0.43
CA ILE A 114 -17.37 -24.91 -0.65
C ILE A 114 -16.73 -25.70 -1.79
N ASN A 115 -17.36 -26.81 -2.15
CA ASN A 115 -16.98 -27.60 -3.31
C ASN A 115 -17.61 -27.01 -4.57
N TYR A 116 -16.83 -26.25 -5.32
CA TYR A 116 -17.21 -25.77 -6.65
C TYR A 116 -17.13 -26.90 -7.69
N ALA A 117 -17.88 -26.74 -8.78
CA ALA A 117 -17.79 -27.64 -9.93
C ALA A 117 -16.40 -27.53 -10.59
N GLU A 118 -15.91 -28.66 -11.12
CA GLU A 118 -14.60 -28.71 -11.77
C GLU A 118 -14.49 -27.70 -12.92
N GLY A 119 -13.39 -26.95 -12.94
CA GLY A 119 -13.13 -25.89 -13.92
C GLY A 119 -13.93 -24.59 -13.70
N SER A 120 -14.85 -24.52 -12.73
CA SER A 120 -15.77 -23.39 -12.54
C SER A 120 -15.71 -22.81 -11.12
N GLY A 121 -14.61 -22.13 -10.80
CA GLY A 121 -14.35 -21.54 -9.48
C GLY A 121 -14.59 -20.02 -9.41
N PRO A 122 -14.52 -19.46 -8.19
CA PRO A 122 -14.60 -18.02 -7.95
C PRO A 122 -13.50 -17.27 -8.72
N GLY A 123 -13.85 -16.10 -9.26
CA GLY A 123 -12.91 -15.28 -10.06
C GLY A 123 -12.44 -15.94 -11.36
N GLY A 124 -13.12 -16.99 -11.84
CA GLY A 124 -12.72 -17.72 -13.06
C GLY A 124 -11.58 -18.72 -12.85
N ILE A 125 -11.21 -19.02 -11.60
CA ILE A 125 -10.22 -20.05 -11.30
C ILE A 125 -10.72 -21.41 -11.80
N ALA A 126 -9.90 -22.14 -12.56
CA ALA A 126 -10.18 -23.50 -12.98
C ALA A 126 -10.17 -24.45 -11.77
N TRP A 127 -11.31 -24.57 -11.10
CA TRP A 127 -11.41 -25.21 -9.78
C TRP A 127 -11.18 -26.71 -9.82
N ARG A 128 -10.68 -27.25 -8.70
CA ARG A 128 -10.49 -28.68 -8.47
C ARG A 128 -11.02 -29.05 -7.08
N ALA A 129 -11.50 -30.27 -6.90
CA ALA A 129 -12.06 -30.74 -5.63
C ALA A 129 -11.07 -30.73 -4.45
N VAL A 130 -9.77 -30.62 -4.71
CA VAL A 130 -8.72 -30.54 -3.69
C VAL A 130 -8.45 -29.10 -3.21
N PHE A 131 -9.00 -28.09 -3.90
CA PHE A 131 -8.81 -26.68 -3.56
C PHE A 131 -9.73 -26.28 -2.42
N ILE A 132 -9.21 -25.44 -1.54
CA ILE A 132 -9.97 -24.72 -0.51
C ILE A 132 -9.96 -23.24 -0.88
N GLU A 133 -11.11 -22.59 -0.71
CA GLU A 133 -11.26 -21.18 -1.01
C GLU A 133 -10.73 -20.35 0.15
N LEU A 134 -9.78 -19.46 -0.15
CA LEU A 134 -9.27 -18.46 0.78
C LEU A 134 -9.46 -17.07 0.19
N VAL A 135 -10.31 -16.27 0.81
CA VAL A 135 -10.58 -14.89 0.41
C VAL A 135 -9.84 -13.92 1.32
N LEU A 136 -9.07 -13.01 0.73
CA LEU A 136 -8.47 -11.87 1.40
C LEU A 136 -9.20 -10.60 0.94
N THR A 137 -9.75 -9.85 1.88
CA THR A 137 -10.39 -8.56 1.64
C THR A 137 -9.50 -7.44 2.16
N VAL A 138 -9.05 -6.60 1.24
CA VAL A 138 -8.29 -5.37 1.49
C VAL A 138 -9.26 -4.20 1.42
N ASN A 139 -9.64 -3.67 2.57
CA ASN A 139 -10.67 -2.65 2.70
C ASN A 139 -10.05 -1.25 2.86
N ASN A 140 -10.61 -0.28 2.14
CA ASN A 140 -10.37 1.14 2.32
C ASN A 140 -11.53 1.74 3.13
N PRO A 141 -11.39 1.89 4.47
CA PRO A 141 -12.45 2.43 5.30
C PRO A 141 -12.58 3.96 5.21
N THR A 142 -11.71 4.64 4.47
CA THR A 142 -11.62 6.10 4.48
C THR A 142 -12.42 6.75 3.34
N GLY A 143 -12.69 8.05 3.49
CA GLY A 143 -13.32 8.87 2.44
C GLY A 143 -12.38 9.30 1.31
N ARG A 144 -11.16 8.73 1.23
CA ARG A 144 -10.16 9.02 0.21
C ARG A 144 -9.72 7.71 -0.45
N GLY A 145 -9.38 7.74 -1.72
CA GLY A 145 -8.85 6.56 -2.42
C GLY A 145 -7.45 6.18 -1.94
N TYR A 146 -7.10 4.93 -2.15
CA TYR A 146 -5.72 4.44 -2.04
C TYR A 146 -5.19 4.17 -3.44
N ASP A 147 -3.95 4.55 -3.69
CA ASP A 147 -3.29 4.43 -4.99
C ASP A 147 -2.04 3.53 -4.85
N ASP A 148 -1.56 2.98 -5.96
CA ASP A 148 -0.32 2.21 -6.04
C ASP A 148 -0.22 1.12 -4.96
N VAL A 149 -1.28 0.35 -4.77
CA VAL A 149 -1.32 -0.71 -3.75
C VAL A 149 -0.51 -1.89 -4.26
N ASP A 150 0.61 -2.18 -3.59
CA ASP A 150 1.52 -3.29 -3.91
C ASP A 150 1.72 -4.15 -2.66
N LEU A 151 1.12 -5.33 -2.65
CA LEU A 151 1.06 -6.23 -1.50
C LEU A 151 1.63 -7.60 -1.84
N LEU A 152 2.59 -8.09 -1.06
CA LEU A 152 2.95 -9.49 -1.00
C LEU A 152 2.00 -10.24 -0.06
N VAL A 153 1.25 -11.18 -0.60
CA VAL A 153 0.29 -12.02 0.11
C VAL A 153 0.82 -13.46 0.17
N ARG A 154 1.07 -13.97 1.38
CA ARG A 154 1.61 -15.32 1.61
C ARG A 154 0.78 -16.07 2.67
N PRO A 155 -0.18 -16.91 2.25
CA PRO A 155 -0.87 -17.83 3.15
C PRO A 155 0.09 -18.86 3.78
N ASP A 156 -0.35 -19.53 4.84
CA ASP A 156 0.39 -20.64 5.47
C ASP A 156 0.27 -21.98 4.72
N TYR A 157 -0.41 -21.99 3.57
CA TYR A 157 -0.51 -23.12 2.64
C TYR A 157 -0.16 -22.69 1.22
N PRO A 158 0.35 -23.61 0.39
CA PRO A 158 0.60 -23.34 -1.03
C PRO A 158 -0.65 -22.86 -1.76
N VAL A 159 -0.45 -21.89 -2.65
CA VAL A 159 -1.48 -21.28 -3.50
C VAL A 159 -1.34 -21.85 -4.92
N ALA A 160 -2.39 -22.53 -5.37
CA ALA A 160 -2.48 -23.12 -6.71
C ALA A 160 -2.92 -22.10 -7.76
N ALA A 161 -3.80 -21.18 -7.39
CA ALA A 161 -4.29 -20.12 -8.27
C ALA A 161 -4.77 -18.92 -7.46
N ILE A 162 -4.74 -17.74 -8.09
CA ILE A 162 -5.18 -16.48 -7.50
C ILE A 162 -5.99 -15.69 -8.54
N ALA A 163 -7.05 -15.02 -8.08
CA ALA A 163 -7.90 -14.18 -8.90
C ALA A 163 -8.53 -13.05 -8.07
N GLN A 164 -9.22 -12.14 -8.77
CA GLN A 164 -9.94 -11.03 -8.15
C GLN A 164 -11.45 -11.27 -8.18
N LEU A 165 -12.16 -10.85 -7.12
CA LEU A 165 -13.63 -10.84 -7.04
C LEU A 165 -14.26 -9.44 -7.16
N SER A 166 -13.51 -8.40 -6.82
CA SER A 166 -14.00 -7.02 -6.67
C SER A 166 -14.19 -6.24 -7.98
N ASN A 167 -13.75 -6.76 -9.14
CA ASN A 167 -13.82 -6.10 -10.45
C ASN A 167 -13.26 -4.66 -10.51
N LEU A 168 -12.33 -4.31 -9.61
CA LEU A 168 -11.51 -3.10 -9.73
C LEU A 168 -10.59 -3.21 -10.96
N SER A 169 -10.40 -2.10 -11.65
CA SER A 169 -9.45 -1.99 -12.77
C SER A 169 -8.00 -2.03 -12.27
N ASP A 170 -7.09 -2.38 -13.18
CA ASP A 170 -5.63 -2.28 -12.95
C ASP A 170 -5.16 -3.13 -11.77
N VAL A 171 -5.71 -4.35 -11.66
CA VAL A 171 -5.26 -5.37 -10.71
C VAL A 171 -4.46 -6.41 -11.46
N SER A 172 -3.26 -6.68 -10.98
CA SER A 172 -2.40 -7.73 -11.51
C SER A 172 -1.79 -8.57 -10.40
N PHE A 173 -1.55 -9.84 -10.72
CA PHE A 173 -0.94 -10.80 -9.83
C PHE A 173 0.37 -11.27 -10.44
N GLU A 174 1.43 -11.26 -9.64
CA GLU A 174 2.74 -11.79 -10.02
C GLU A 174 3.20 -12.76 -8.94
N ASP A 175 3.71 -13.91 -9.35
CA ASP A 175 4.42 -14.80 -8.43
C ASP A 175 5.61 -14.06 -7.81
N TYR A 176 5.89 -14.27 -6.53
CA TYR A 176 6.91 -13.49 -5.82
C TYR A 176 8.30 -13.56 -6.48
N TYR A 177 8.70 -14.74 -6.98
CA TYR A 177 9.95 -14.94 -7.71
C TYR A 177 9.78 -14.89 -9.24
N GLY A 178 8.57 -14.73 -9.76
CA GLY A 178 8.30 -14.65 -11.19
C GLY A 178 8.70 -15.92 -11.96
N VAL A 179 8.56 -17.10 -11.35
CA VAL A 179 8.99 -18.36 -11.96
C VAL A 179 8.15 -18.65 -13.20
N THR A 180 8.81 -18.78 -14.35
CA THR A 180 8.19 -19.08 -15.66
C THR A 180 8.76 -20.35 -16.30
N ASP A 181 9.36 -21.21 -15.48
CA ASP A 181 10.07 -22.40 -15.92
C ASP A 181 9.15 -23.37 -16.65
N ARG A 182 9.67 -23.94 -17.74
CA ARG A 182 9.04 -25.05 -18.46
C ARG A 182 9.83 -26.31 -18.17
N ILE A 183 9.23 -27.19 -17.40
CA ILE A 183 9.88 -28.43 -16.98
C ILE A 183 9.23 -29.59 -17.74
N THR A 184 10.04 -30.52 -18.24
CA THR A 184 9.58 -31.73 -18.94
C THR A 184 10.20 -32.96 -18.32
N ILE A 185 9.41 -34.01 -18.14
CA ILE A 185 9.91 -35.36 -17.79
C ILE A 185 9.99 -36.18 -19.07
N GLU A 186 11.17 -36.72 -19.38
CA GLU A 186 11.36 -37.62 -20.52
C GLU A 186 11.14 -39.08 -20.08
N ASP A 187 10.23 -39.78 -20.76
CA ASP A 187 10.17 -41.24 -20.67
C ASP A 187 11.29 -41.84 -21.51
N LEU A 188 12.28 -42.45 -20.87
CA LEU A 188 13.45 -43.03 -21.55
C LEU A 188 13.09 -44.22 -22.46
N SER A 189 11.93 -44.86 -22.25
CA SER A 189 11.50 -45.99 -23.07
C SER A 189 10.90 -45.55 -24.40
N THR A 190 10.12 -44.47 -24.40
CA THR A 190 9.44 -43.92 -25.58
C THR A 190 10.13 -42.70 -26.17
N ARG A 191 11.08 -42.09 -25.43
CA ARG A 191 11.72 -40.80 -25.73
C ARG A 191 10.74 -39.64 -25.86
N VAL A 192 9.57 -39.75 -25.23
CA VAL A 192 8.54 -38.72 -25.23
C VAL A 192 8.69 -37.85 -23.98
N GLY A 193 8.74 -36.53 -24.19
CA GLY A 193 8.72 -35.54 -23.13
C GLY A 193 7.30 -35.19 -22.69
N HIS A 194 7.02 -35.28 -21.40
CA HIS A 194 5.76 -34.88 -20.79
C HIS A 194 5.95 -33.52 -20.09
N PRO A 195 5.23 -32.47 -20.51
CA PRO A 195 5.32 -31.18 -19.85
C PRO A 195 4.73 -31.25 -18.44
N MET A 196 5.48 -30.77 -17.47
CA MET A 196 4.98 -30.49 -16.13
C MET A 196 4.45 -29.06 -16.08
N VAL A 197 3.29 -28.93 -15.45
CA VAL A 197 2.64 -27.64 -15.22
C VAL A 197 2.82 -27.23 -13.77
N PHE A 198 2.78 -25.93 -13.53
CA PHE A 198 2.71 -25.38 -12.18
C PHE A 198 1.45 -25.90 -11.45
N LEU A 199 1.64 -26.40 -10.24
CA LEU A 199 0.58 -26.92 -9.38
C LEU A 199 0.27 -25.99 -8.22
N ALA A 200 1.29 -25.47 -7.54
CA ALA A 200 1.17 -24.55 -6.41
C ALA A 200 2.52 -23.91 -6.03
N THR A 201 2.48 -22.85 -5.22
CA THR A 201 3.66 -22.24 -4.58
C THR A 201 3.36 -21.75 -3.17
N ASP A 202 4.34 -21.82 -2.27
CA ASP A 202 4.29 -21.17 -0.95
C ASP A 202 5.03 -19.81 -0.93
N ALA A 203 5.57 -19.37 -2.08
CA ALA A 203 6.28 -18.09 -2.21
C ALA A 203 5.39 -16.87 -1.91
N GLY A 204 4.08 -17.02 -2.13
CA GLY A 204 3.11 -15.95 -2.13
C GLY A 204 3.06 -15.19 -3.46
N TYR A 205 2.12 -14.26 -3.56
CA TYR A 205 1.88 -13.46 -4.75
C TYR A 205 2.00 -11.98 -4.44
N LYS A 206 2.66 -11.23 -5.32
CA LYS A 206 2.58 -9.77 -5.37
C LYS A 206 1.26 -9.40 -6.03
N VAL A 207 0.49 -8.58 -5.35
CA VAL A 207 -0.80 -8.06 -5.77
C VAL A 207 -0.63 -6.57 -5.99
N HIS A 208 -0.65 -6.17 -7.25
CA HIS A 208 -0.67 -4.76 -7.61
C HIS A 208 -2.10 -4.33 -7.91
N CYS A 209 -2.50 -3.17 -7.40
CA CYS A 209 -3.77 -2.52 -7.69
C CYS A 209 -3.54 -1.01 -7.79
N GLY A 210 -3.79 -0.45 -8.97
CA GLY A 210 -3.56 0.98 -9.22
C GLY A 210 -4.40 1.90 -8.34
N HIS A 211 -5.67 1.54 -8.06
CA HIS A 211 -6.57 2.37 -7.27
C HIS A 211 -7.65 1.57 -6.52
N ILE A 212 -7.80 1.82 -5.21
CA ILE A 212 -8.93 1.37 -4.38
C ILE A 212 -9.78 2.60 -3.98
N PRO A 213 -10.99 2.75 -4.54
CA PRO A 213 -11.87 3.89 -4.23
C PRO A 213 -12.19 4.04 -2.72
N PRO A 214 -12.63 5.24 -2.29
CA PRO A 214 -13.16 5.45 -0.95
C PRO A 214 -14.26 4.45 -0.59
N HIS A 215 -14.23 3.92 0.64
CA HIS A 215 -15.25 2.99 1.15
C HIS A 215 -15.48 1.75 0.27
N SER A 216 -14.45 1.30 -0.45
CA SER A 216 -14.48 0.11 -1.28
C SER A 216 -13.45 -0.92 -0.82
N SER A 217 -13.49 -2.11 -1.43
CA SER A 217 -12.58 -3.20 -1.06
C SER A 217 -12.05 -3.93 -2.28
N LEU A 218 -10.75 -4.23 -2.27
CA LEU A 218 -10.13 -5.20 -3.16
C LEU A 218 -10.31 -6.59 -2.53
N GLN A 219 -11.13 -7.40 -3.17
CA GLN A 219 -11.33 -8.80 -2.80
C GLN A 219 -10.52 -9.71 -3.72
N ILE A 220 -9.67 -10.50 -3.09
CA ILE A 220 -8.74 -11.45 -3.73
C ILE A 220 -9.16 -12.84 -3.28
N VAL A 221 -9.30 -13.77 -4.23
CA VAL A 221 -9.57 -15.17 -3.96
C VAL A 221 -8.35 -16.01 -4.34
N MET A 222 -7.97 -16.91 -3.45
CA MET A 222 -6.87 -17.85 -3.63
C MET A 222 -7.43 -19.26 -3.50
N ALA A 223 -7.05 -20.13 -4.44
CA ALA A 223 -7.21 -21.56 -4.30
C ALA A 223 -5.98 -22.09 -3.55
N VAL A 224 -6.16 -22.43 -2.27
CA VAL A 224 -5.08 -23.02 -1.47
C VAL A 224 -5.19 -24.53 -1.43
N VAL A 225 -4.04 -25.20 -1.33
CA VAL A 225 -3.92 -26.65 -1.33
C VAL A 225 -2.97 -27.13 -0.25
N ASP A 226 -3.14 -28.38 0.15
CA ASP A 226 -2.13 -29.10 0.92
C ASP A 226 -1.40 -30.03 -0.05
N THR A 227 -0.08 -29.94 -0.11
CA THR A 227 0.76 -30.71 -1.03
C THR A 227 1.53 -31.76 -0.23
N LYS A 228 1.56 -32.99 -0.74
CA LYS A 228 2.44 -34.01 -0.17
C LYS A 228 3.89 -33.60 -0.39
N LYS A 229 4.73 -33.92 0.59
CA LYS A 229 6.18 -33.75 0.43
C LYS A 229 6.69 -34.73 -0.61
N SER A 230 7.55 -34.25 -1.50
CA SER A 230 8.25 -35.13 -2.42
C SER A 230 9.31 -35.94 -1.67
N GLU A 231 9.57 -37.16 -2.15
CA GLU A 231 10.75 -37.89 -1.71
C GLU A 231 11.98 -37.36 -2.48
N PRO A 232 13.09 -37.02 -1.79
CA PRO A 232 14.29 -36.56 -2.46
C PRO A 232 14.81 -37.64 -3.41
N GLN A 233 14.97 -37.28 -4.69
CA GLN A 233 15.58 -38.14 -5.70
C GLN A 233 16.86 -37.48 -6.25
N ASP A 234 17.85 -38.31 -6.59
CA ASP A 234 19.07 -37.85 -7.25
C ASP A 234 18.74 -37.46 -8.69
N PRO A 235 18.91 -36.19 -9.10
CA PRO A 235 18.53 -35.72 -10.43
C PRO A 235 19.31 -36.40 -11.56
N ASN A 236 20.46 -37.02 -11.26
CA ASN A 236 21.27 -37.72 -12.24
C ASN A 236 20.93 -39.21 -12.37
N LYS A 237 19.97 -39.72 -11.59
CA LYS A 237 19.58 -41.12 -11.62
C LYS A 237 18.17 -41.27 -12.20
N PRO A 238 17.98 -42.16 -13.19
CA PRO A 238 16.65 -42.46 -13.68
C PRO A 238 15.82 -43.08 -12.56
N VAL A 239 14.58 -42.60 -12.41
CA VAL A 239 13.61 -43.19 -11.49
C VAL A 239 12.95 -44.36 -12.20
N ILE A 240 13.13 -45.58 -11.68
CA ILE A 240 12.46 -46.78 -12.21
C ILE A 240 11.04 -46.80 -11.67
N LEU A 241 10.07 -46.72 -12.57
CA LEU A 241 8.67 -46.76 -12.22
C LEU A 241 8.17 -48.18 -11.93
N PRO A 242 7.48 -48.40 -10.80
CA PRO A 242 6.65 -49.59 -10.63
C PRO A 242 5.60 -49.63 -11.75
N GLY A 243 5.31 -50.81 -12.30
CA GLY A 243 4.43 -50.95 -13.47
C GLY A 243 2.98 -50.49 -13.29
N ASN A 244 2.59 -50.07 -12.08
CA ASN A 244 1.27 -49.53 -11.75
C ASN A 244 1.24 -48.00 -11.54
N VAL A 245 2.38 -47.30 -11.68
CA VAL A 245 2.46 -45.85 -11.51
C VAL A 245 2.53 -45.18 -12.88
N SER A 246 1.64 -44.23 -13.12
CA SER A 246 1.63 -43.44 -14.36
C SER A 246 2.61 -42.28 -14.24
N LEU A 247 3.13 -41.81 -15.38
CA LEU A 247 3.84 -40.52 -15.44
C LEU A 247 2.97 -39.35 -14.94
N ASP A 248 1.64 -39.49 -15.05
CA ASP A 248 0.69 -38.51 -14.51
C ASP A 248 0.69 -38.43 -12.98
N ASP A 249 1.24 -39.42 -12.27
CA ASP A 249 1.31 -39.43 -10.81
C ASP A 249 2.55 -38.71 -10.27
N PHE A 250 3.47 -38.27 -11.14
CA PHE A 250 4.66 -37.54 -10.73
C PHE A 250 4.40 -36.07 -10.46
N PHE A 251 5.11 -35.59 -9.46
CA PHE A 251 5.31 -34.19 -9.23
C PHE A 251 6.75 -33.94 -8.77
N MET A 252 7.20 -32.71 -8.98
CA MET A 252 8.50 -32.21 -8.61
C MET A 252 8.31 -31.06 -7.63
N GLU A 253 9.22 -30.99 -6.67
CA GLU A 253 9.33 -29.91 -5.71
C GLU A 253 10.63 -29.15 -5.99
N GLN A 254 10.53 -27.84 -6.21
CA GLN A 254 11.68 -26.96 -6.44
C GLN A 254 11.72 -25.89 -5.35
N THR A 255 12.75 -25.93 -4.52
CA THR A 255 12.95 -24.94 -3.45
C THR A 255 13.97 -23.89 -3.87
N PHE A 256 13.57 -22.62 -3.78
CA PHE A 256 14.44 -21.46 -3.91
C PHE A 256 14.81 -20.95 -2.51
N ASP A 257 16.10 -20.75 -2.27
CA ASP A 257 16.61 -20.14 -1.04
C ASP A 257 17.36 -18.86 -1.39
N THR A 258 16.73 -17.71 -1.12
CA THR A 258 17.32 -16.40 -1.38
C THR A 258 17.42 -15.61 -0.09
N LYS A 259 18.66 -15.45 0.41
CA LYS A 259 18.98 -14.58 1.56
C LYS A 259 18.12 -14.87 2.81
N GLY A 260 17.78 -16.14 3.05
CA GLY A 260 16.99 -16.57 4.21
C GLY A 260 15.48 -16.55 3.99
N ASP A 261 14.99 -16.15 2.81
CA ASP A 261 13.61 -16.42 2.38
C ASP A 261 13.62 -17.70 1.53
N LYS A 262 12.81 -18.68 1.95
CA LYS A 262 12.66 -19.96 1.25
C LYS A 262 11.28 -20.02 0.64
N ALA A 263 11.21 -20.43 -0.61
CA ALA A 263 9.97 -20.75 -1.26
C ALA A 263 10.07 -22.04 -2.07
N THR A 264 8.95 -22.70 -2.23
CA THR A 264 8.80 -24.01 -2.80
C THR A 264 7.73 -23.96 -3.88
N TYR A 265 8.05 -24.55 -5.01
CA TYR A 265 7.18 -24.64 -6.17
C TYR A 265 6.92 -26.11 -6.47
N TRP A 266 5.67 -26.44 -6.70
CA TRP A 266 5.26 -27.78 -7.09
C TRP A 266 4.90 -27.79 -8.57
N PHE A 267 5.47 -28.73 -9.31
CA PHE A 267 5.19 -28.96 -10.73
C PHE A 267 4.76 -30.40 -10.94
N GLY A 268 3.89 -30.68 -11.90
CA GLY A 268 3.50 -32.06 -12.20
C GLY A 268 2.48 -32.14 -13.31
N SER A 269 1.85 -33.30 -13.50
CA SER A 269 0.77 -33.43 -14.46
C SER A 269 -0.47 -32.65 -14.00
N PRO A 270 -1.20 -31.98 -14.91
CA PRO A 270 -2.48 -31.35 -14.55
C PRO A 270 -3.49 -32.37 -14.03
N LYS A 271 -3.35 -33.66 -14.32
CA LYS A 271 -4.25 -34.72 -13.81
C LYS A 271 -3.82 -35.30 -12.47
N ASN A 272 -2.68 -34.86 -11.93
CA ASN A 272 -2.10 -35.44 -10.73
C ASN A 272 -2.87 -35.04 -9.47
N LEU A 273 -3.92 -35.79 -9.13
CA LEU A 273 -4.60 -35.64 -7.85
C LEU A 273 -3.77 -36.21 -6.69
N SER A 274 -2.81 -37.09 -6.98
CA SER A 274 -2.02 -37.77 -5.95
C SER A 274 -1.00 -36.85 -5.26
N ALA A 275 -0.61 -35.74 -5.90
CA ALA A 275 0.27 -34.71 -5.35
C ALA A 275 -0.34 -33.96 -4.14
N TYR A 276 -1.67 -33.99 -4.01
CA TYR A 276 -2.38 -33.23 -2.98
C TYR A 276 -2.71 -34.10 -1.76
N ALA A 277 -2.58 -33.51 -0.58
CA ALA A 277 -3.12 -34.03 0.66
C ALA A 277 -4.54 -33.48 0.89
N PRO A 278 -5.41 -34.24 1.59
CA PRO A 278 -6.79 -33.81 1.80
C PRO A 278 -6.90 -32.68 2.83
N GLY A 279 -7.65 -31.63 2.47
CA GLY A 279 -8.23 -30.67 3.42
C GLY A 279 -7.23 -29.65 3.99
N ALA A 280 -6.74 -28.75 3.13
CA ALA A 280 -6.02 -27.56 3.57
C ALA A 280 -6.85 -26.76 4.58
N LYS A 281 -6.24 -26.33 5.68
CA LYS A 281 -6.91 -25.54 6.72
C LYS A 281 -6.08 -24.30 7.02
N PRO A 282 -6.11 -23.28 6.13
CA PRO A 282 -5.33 -22.07 6.30
C PRO A 282 -5.71 -21.38 7.61
N LYS A 283 -4.72 -20.96 8.39
CA LYS A 283 -4.95 -20.28 9.67
C LYS A 283 -4.50 -18.84 9.63
N LYS A 284 -3.52 -18.52 8.79
CA LYS A 284 -2.88 -17.21 8.75
C LYS A 284 -2.48 -16.81 7.34
N ILE A 285 -2.51 -15.51 7.08
CA ILE A 285 -1.97 -14.90 5.87
C ILE A 285 -0.98 -13.82 6.30
N ALA A 286 0.27 -13.93 5.88
CA ALA A 286 1.22 -12.84 6.00
C ALA A 286 0.99 -11.87 4.83
N VAL A 287 0.77 -10.59 5.15
CA VAL A 287 0.60 -9.52 4.16
C VAL A 287 1.62 -8.44 4.45
N SER A 288 2.46 -8.14 3.48
CA SER A 288 3.43 -7.04 3.54
C SER A 288 3.44 -6.25 2.25
N GLY A 289 3.93 -5.01 2.27
CA GLY A 289 4.01 -4.20 1.05
C GLY A 289 3.84 -2.71 1.32
N SER A 290 3.40 -1.98 0.30
CA SER A 290 3.19 -0.54 0.36
C SER A 290 1.96 -0.08 -0.40
N TYR A 291 1.46 1.10 -0.05
CA TYR A 291 0.36 1.76 -0.74
C TYR A 291 0.46 3.28 -0.54
N THR A 292 -0.07 4.05 -1.48
CA THR A 292 -0.18 5.50 -1.37
C THR A 292 -1.55 5.87 -0.81
N ALA A 293 -1.58 6.63 0.29
CA ALA A 293 -2.82 7.13 0.86
C ALA A 293 -2.67 8.54 1.43
N ALA A 294 -3.58 9.43 1.05
CA ALA A 294 -3.52 10.86 1.37
C ALA A 294 -2.14 11.45 1.05
N SER A 295 -1.68 11.24 -0.19
CA SER A 295 -0.40 11.71 -0.73
C SER A 295 0.84 11.27 0.05
N ARG A 296 0.79 10.09 0.67
CA ARG A 296 1.92 9.51 1.41
C ARG A 296 2.05 8.05 1.09
N ASN A 297 3.29 7.60 0.86
CA ASN A 297 3.60 6.19 0.82
C ASN A 297 3.53 5.61 2.26
N ARG A 298 2.81 4.51 2.42
CA ARG A 298 2.65 3.78 3.68
C ARG A 298 3.04 2.32 3.49
N GLY A 299 3.81 1.79 4.43
CA GLY A 299 4.08 0.36 4.51
C GLY A 299 2.98 -0.38 5.26
N VAL A 300 2.76 -1.63 4.90
CA VAL A 300 1.97 -2.60 5.67
C VAL A 300 2.81 -3.84 5.92
N SER A 301 2.70 -4.40 7.12
CA SER A 301 3.27 -5.69 7.49
C SER A 301 2.44 -6.25 8.64
N GLN A 302 1.56 -7.20 8.33
CA GLN A 302 0.57 -7.73 9.25
C GLN A 302 0.38 -9.23 9.01
N GLN A 303 0.05 -9.97 10.08
CA GLN A 303 -0.49 -11.32 9.97
C GLN A 303 -1.99 -11.28 10.17
N VAL A 304 -2.73 -11.71 9.16
CA VAL A 304 -4.20 -11.77 9.17
C VAL A 304 -4.60 -13.18 9.61
N VAL A 305 -5.48 -13.28 10.61
CA VAL A 305 -6.05 -14.55 11.04
C VAL A 305 -7.17 -14.94 10.06
N VAL A 306 -7.14 -16.20 9.63
CA VAL A 306 -8.15 -16.77 8.75
C VAL A 306 -9.32 -17.27 9.58
N PHE A 307 -10.50 -16.71 9.32
CA PHE A 307 -11.74 -17.19 9.93
C PHE A 307 -12.31 -18.32 9.07
N GLY A 308 -12.44 -19.51 9.65
CA GLY A 308 -13.12 -20.62 8.99
C GLY A 308 -14.64 -20.39 9.05
N GLY A 309 -15.27 -20.26 7.89
CA GLY A 309 -16.72 -20.36 7.80
C GLY A 309 -17.12 -21.80 8.06
N ARG A 310 -17.84 -22.09 9.15
CA ARG A 310 -18.65 -23.31 9.14
C ARG A 310 -19.71 -23.10 8.07
N PRO A 311 -19.89 -24.03 7.11
CA PRO A 311 -21.04 -23.96 6.23
C PRO A 311 -22.29 -23.98 7.11
N ASN A 312 -23.13 -22.94 6.99
CA ASN A 312 -24.47 -22.93 7.56
C ASN A 312 -25.39 -23.83 6.74
#